data_AF-C2MCH0-F1
#
_entry.id   AF-C2MCH0-F1
#
_cell.length_a   1.000
_cell.length_b   1.000
_cell.length_c   1.000
_cell.angle_alpha   90.00
_cell.angle_beta   90.00
_cell.angle_gamma   90.00
#
_symmetry.space_group_name_H-M   'P 1'
#
loop_
_entity.id
_entity.type
_entity.pdbx_description
1 polymer ?
#
loop_
_entity_poly.entity_id
_entity_poly.type
_entity_poly.pdbx_seq_one_letter_code
_entity_poly.pdbx_strand_id
1 'polypeptide(L)' 'MQELAMRYFPDVLPSSATRHLRHLIRGDSELLEKLSKIGYRSGCRSYTPAMVHLIVRYLGHPQHYIYADD' A
#
# COMPACT_ATOMS: atom_id res chain seq x y z
N MET A 1 1.75 -8.16 3.20
CA MET A 1 2.04 -6.95 2.40
C MET A 1 1.87 -7.22 0.92
N GLN A 2 2.52 -8.26 0.41
CA GLN A 2 2.47 -8.64 -1.00
C GLN A 2 1.04 -8.87 -1.52
N GLU A 3 0.18 -9.56 -0.77
CA GLU A 3 -1.21 -9.80 -1.19
C GLU A 3 -2.00 -8.50 -1.40
N LEU A 4 -1.87 -7.52 -0.48
CA LEU A 4 -2.52 -6.23 -0.65
C LEU A 4 -2.00 -5.53 -1.91
N ALA A 5 -0.68 -5.50 -2.07
CA ALA A 5 -0.06 -4.89 -3.23
C ALA A 5 -0.51 -5.54 -4.54
N MET A 6 -0.58 -6.87 -4.61
CA MET A 6 -1.08 -7.59 -5.79
C MET A 6 -2.56 -7.32 -6.08
N ARG A 7 -3.37 -6.94 -5.08
CA ARG A 7 -4.76 -6.50 -5.34
C ARG A 7 -4.82 -5.11 -5.98
N TYR A 8 -3.94 -4.20 -5.59
CA TYR A 8 -3.85 -2.86 -6.20
C TYR A 8 -3.15 -2.88 -7.56
N PHE A 9 -2.19 -3.78 -7.74
CA PHE A 9 -1.38 -3.91 -8.94
C PHE A 9 -1.43 -5.36 -9.43
N PRO A 10 -2.58 -5.82 -9.97
CA PRO A 10 -2.75 -7.21 -10.40
C PRO A 10 -1.88 -7.56 -11.62
N ASP A 11 -1.55 -6.58 -12.45
CA ASP A 11 -0.74 -6.76 -13.66
C ASP A 11 0.78 -6.73 -13.38
N VAL A 12 1.17 -6.32 -12.17
CA VAL A 12 2.57 -6.08 -11.81
C VAL A 12 3.12 -7.27 -11.03
N LEU A 13 4.37 -7.65 -11.32
CA LEU A 13 5.08 -8.69 -10.57
C LEU A 13 5.03 -8.43 -9.06
N PRO A 14 4.90 -9.47 -8.20
CA PRO A 14 4.70 -9.32 -6.76
C PRO A 14 5.73 -8.44 -6.05
N SER A 15 6.99 -8.55 -6.46
CA SER A 15 8.10 -7.73 -5.96
C SER A 15 7.96 -6.27 -6.35
N SER A 16 7.57 -6.00 -7.60
CA SER A 16 7.32 -4.65 -8.12
C SER A 16 6.06 -4.06 -7.50
N ALA A 17 4.95 -4.78 -7.42
CA ALA A 17 3.71 -4.34 -6.77
C ALA A 17 3.98 -3.87 -5.32
N THR A 18 4.74 -4.67 -4.56
CA THR A 18 5.13 -4.32 -3.19
C THR A 18 5.98 -3.05 -3.15
N ARG A 19 6.90 -2.87 -4.12
CA ARG A 19 7.74 -1.67 -4.24
C ARG A 19 6.92 -0.43 -4.60
N HIS A 20 5.97 -0.55 -5.52
CA HIS A 20 5.04 0.53 -5.89
C HIS A 20 4.18 0.95 -4.70
N LEU A 21 3.61 -0.01 -3.97
CA LEU A 21 2.82 0.31 -2.77
C LEU A 21 3.67 1.02 -1.70
N ARG A 22 4.93 0.61 -1.50
CA ARG A 22 5.85 1.33 -0.59
C ARG A 22 6.18 2.72 -1.09
N HIS A 23 6.35 2.88 -2.39
CA HIS A 23 6.68 4.16 -2.98
C HIS A 23 5.52 5.14 -2.79
N LEU A 24 4.28 4.72 -3.07
CA LEU A 24 3.08 5.51 -2.78
C LEU A 24 2.98 5.90 -1.31
N ILE A 25 3.12 4.95 -0.40
CA ILE A 25 3.07 5.22 1.04
C ILE A 25 4.17 6.19 1.48
N ARG A 26 5.36 6.14 0.88
CA ARG A 26 6.47 7.05 1.21
C ARG A 26 6.36 8.41 0.54
N GLY A 27 5.79 8.47 -0.65
CA GLY A 27 5.52 9.72 -1.36
C GLY A 27 4.39 10.52 -0.70
N ASP A 28 3.46 9.83 -0.06
CA ASP A 28 2.32 10.44 0.62
C ASP A 28 2.57 10.61 2.13
N SER A 29 2.98 11.81 2.52
CA SER A 29 3.39 12.12 3.89
C SER A 29 2.24 11.97 4.90
N GLU A 30 1.01 12.27 4.48
CA GLU A 30 -0.17 12.14 5.34
C GLU A 30 -0.51 10.68 5.59
N LEU A 31 -0.50 9.84 4.54
CA LEU A 31 -0.69 8.40 4.68
C LEU A 31 0.40 7.78 5.56
N LEU A 32 1.66 8.19 5.36
CA LEU A 32 2.78 7.71 6.16
C LEU A 32 2.62 8.07 7.64
N GLU A 33 2.21 9.29 7.96
CA GLU A 33 1.98 9.73 9.34
C GLU A 33 0.84 8.93 9.99
N LYS A 34 -0.29 8.77 9.30
CA LYS A 34 -1.43 7.97 9.79
C LYS A 34 -1.04 6.52 10.02
N LEU A 35 -0.24 5.94 9.12
CA LEU A 35 0.32 4.59 9.28
C LEU A 35 1.27 4.52 10.47
N SER A 36 2.14 5.52 10.66
CA SER A 36 3.07 5.58 11.79
C SER A 36 2.33 5.61 13.13
N LYS A 37 1.23 6.37 13.23
CA LYS A 37 0.38 6.44 14.43
C LYS A 37 -0.22 5.09 14.85
N ILE A 38 -0.46 4.19 13.89
CA ILE A 38 -0.95 2.83 14.16
C ILE A 38 0.18 1.78 14.24
N GLY A 39 1.43 2.23 14.31
CA GLY A 39 2.60 1.39 14.54
C GLY A 39 3.33 0.91 13.29
N TYR A 40 3.10 1.53 12.12
CA TYR A 40 3.87 1.20 10.92
C TYR A 40 5.33 1.59 11.10
N ARG A 41 6.23 0.62 10.90
CA ARG A 41 7.67 0.85 10.87
C ARG A 41 8.26 0.48 9.51
N SER A 42 9.24 1.26 9.09
CA SER A 42 10.07 0.95 7.94
C SER A 42 10.75 -0.40 8.14
N GLY A 43 10.43 -1.38 7.31
CA GLY A 43 10.94 -2.76 7.40
C GLY A 43 9.93 -3.82 7.84
N CYS A 44 8.68 -3.44 8.17
CA CYS A 44 7.63 -4.42 8.45
C CYS A 44 7.42 -5.38 7.26
N ARG A 45 7.47 -6.69 7.53
CA ARG A 45 7.22 -7.75 6.53
C ARG A 45 5.72 -7.96 6.26
N SER A 46 4.87 -7.55 7.20
CA SER A 46 3.42 -7.75 7.17
C SER A 46 2.69 -6.48 7.60
N TYR A 47 1.52 -6.24 7.00
CA TYR A 47 0.61 -5.17 7.44
C TYR A 47 -0.39 -5.76 8.41
N THR A 48 -0.65 -5.05 9.50
CA THR A 48 -1.76 -5.39 10.39
C THR A 48 -3.09 -5.06 9.70
N PRO A 49 -4.20 -5.69 10.09
CA PRO A 49 -5.52 -5.38 9.52
C PRO A 49 -5.87 -3.89 9.62
N ALA A 50 -5.45 -3.20 10.69
CA ALA A 50 -5.62 -1.75 10.81
C ALA A 50 -4.87 -0.96 9.73
N MET A 51 -3.63 -1.36 9.40
CA MET A 51 -2.84 -0.74 8.32
C MET A 51 -3.49 -0.98 6.96
N VAL A 52 -3.94 -2.20 6.69
CA VAL A 52 -4.65 -2.52 5.45
C VAL A 52 -5.91 -1.68 5.31
N HIS A 53 -6.71 -1.57 6.37
CA HIS A 53 -7.95 -0.80 6.37
C HIS A 53 -7.68 0.70 6.14
N LEU A 54 -6.63 1.25 6.76
CA LEU A 54 -6.22 2.64 6.52
C LEU A 54 -5.78 2.87 5.07
N ILE A 55 -4.94 1.99 4.52
CA ILE A 55 -4.48 2.07 3.13
C ILE A 55 -5.67 2.01 2.17
N VAL A 56 -6.60 1.08 2.38
CA VAL A 56 -7.83 0.94 1.57
C VAL A 56 -8.77 2.13 1.70
N ARG A 57 -8.89 2.71 2.89
CA ARG A 57 -9.68 3.91 3.10
C ARG A 57 -9.07 5.15 2.43
N TYR A 58 -7.74 5.21 2.36
CA TYR A 58 -7.01 6.35 1.84
C TYR A 58 -6.82 6.30 0.31
N LEU A 59 -6.33 5.17 -0.21
CA LEU A 59 -6.11 4.94 -1.64
C LEU A 59 -7.39 4.52 -2.39
N GLY A 60 -8.45 4.15 -1.67
CA GLY A 60 -9.67 3.59 -2.24
C GLY A 60 -9.62 2.07 -2.38
N HIS A 61 -10.74 1.46 -2.75
CA HIS A 61 -10.80 0.01 -2.92
C HIS A 61 -9.95 -0.43 -4.13
N PRO A 62 -9.13 -1.50 -4.01
CA PRO A 62 -8.24 -1.95 -5.08
C PRO A 62 -8.96 -2.30 -6.39
N GLN A 63 -10.25 -2.65 -6.32
CA GLN A 63 -11.09 -2.90 -7.50
C GLN A 63 -11.28 -1.68 -8.41
N HIS A 64 -10.97 -0.48 -7.92
CA HIS A 64 -11.14 0.79 -8.64
C HIS A 64 -9.80 1.49 -8.93
N TYR A 65 -8.68 0.91 -8.49
CA TYR A 65 -7.35 1.49 -8.69
C TYR A 65 -6.82 1.06 -10.06
N ILE A 66 -7.04 1.89 -11.08
CA ILE A 66 -6.45 1.68 -12.41
C ILE A 66 -5.03 2.23 -12.37
N TYR A 67 -4.06 1.33 -12.26
CA TYR A 67 -2.66 1.68 -12.43
C TYR A 67 -2.39 1.86 -13.93
N ALA A 68 -2.40 3.11 -14.40
CA ALA A 68 -1.88 3.44 -15.72
C ALA A 68 -0.35 3.47 -15.61
N ASP A 69 0.30 2.43 -16.13
CA ASP A 69 1.73 2.44 -16.41
C ASP A 69 1.93 3.34 -17.64
N ASP A 70 2.60 4.48 -17.45
CA ASP A 70 3.16 5.30 -18.55
C ASP A 70 4.52 4.73 -18.96
#